data_AF-A0A9W7CI51-F1
#
_entry.id   AF-A0A9W7CI51-F1
#
_cell.length_a   1.000
_cell.length_b   1.000
_cell.length_c   1.000
_cell.angle_alpha   90.00
_cell.angle_beta   90.00
_cell.angle_gamma   90.00
#
_symmetry.space_group_name_H-M   'P 1'
#
loop_
_entity.id
_entity.type
_entity.pdbx_description
1 polymer ?
#
loop_
_entity_poly.entity_id
_entity_poly.type
_entity_poly.pdbx_seq_one_letter_code
_entity_poly.pdbx_strand_id
1 'polypeptide(L)'
;MEFSSSATAALSSLKSRDPYSNWTLSHYINSSGSKLLFLKKRGLAVHTTPQKCIWLRAKDKAVCGSEVPFVEPVTVLVTGDMKVRTEARRGLSSSYKSDGGNFSGRCNALLEKMKRNDWTDINFDYFMDTSSPHFPFVAVFVAVCLLVFIKILSRLRSFLWLVPVYFLLKSTVPTMESFDAKKELKRILRKENLPDSHPEKPKGWLGKMASKAIASVAGEAMTAAGYTIKFDDFAGIVRIAEVELDVDKSTLVWVGVVNKWYFLKQVPAEEKKKKQ
;
A
#
# COMPACT_ATOMS: atom_id res chain seq x y z
N MET A 1 13.42 -10.04 -36.41
CA MET A 1 14.57 -9.44 -35.70
C MET A 1 14.59 -7.92 -35.79
N GLU A 2 14.07 -7.31 -36.86
CA GLU A 2 14.06 -5.85 -37.09
C GLU A 2 13.39 -4.99 -36.02
N PHE A 3 12.40 -5.53 -35.28
CA PHE A 3 11.75 -4.78 -34.20
C PHE A 3 12.71 -4.44 -33.04
N SER A 4 13.69 -5.32 -32.80
CA SER A 4 14.69 -5.10 -31.75
C SER A 4 15.63 -3.95 -32.11
N SER A 5 16.02 -3.82 -33.38
CA SER A 5 16.96 -2.77 -33.82
C SER A 5 16.34 -1.37 -33.73
N SER A 6 15.06 -1.22 -34.08
CA SER A 6 14.38 0.08 -33.98
C SER A 6 14.17 0.53 -32.54
N ALA A 7 13.85 -0.40 -31.63
CA ALA A 7 13.71 -0.10 -30.21
C ALA A 7 15.05 0.27 -29.55
N THR A 8 16.14 -0.40 -29.93
CA THR A 8 17.48 -0.02 -29.47
C THR A 8 17.92 1.33 -30.00
N ALA A 9 17.60 1.67 -31.26
CA ALA A 9 17.88 2.99 -31.82
C ALA A 9 17.12 4.10 -31.08
N ALA A 10 15.83 3.86 -30.78
CA ALA A 10 15.02 4.79 -29.98
C ALA A 10 15.58 4.98 -28.56
N LEU A 11 16.00 3.90 -27.88
CA LEU A 11 16.64 3.97 -26.57
C LEU A 11 17.94 4.78 -26.61
N SER A 12 18.79 4.57 -27.62
CA SER A 12 20.04 5.31 -27.81
C SER A 12 19.78 6.79 -28.06
N SER A 13 18.77 7.14 -28.87
CA SER A 13 18.38 8.53 -29.11
C SER A 13 17.87 9.21 -27.82
N LEU A 14 17.04 8.52 -27.02
CA LEU A 14 16.56 9.05 -25.74
C LEU A 14 17.69 9.28 -24.74
N LYS A 15 18.64 8.34 -24.64
CA LYS A 15 19.82 8.49 -23.78
C LYS A 15 20.76 9.62 -24.24
N SER A 16 20.87 9.85 -25.55
CA SER A 16 21.68 10.96 -26.07
C SER A 16 21.11 12.34 -25.74
N ARG A 17 19.78 12.46 -25.64
CA ARG A 17 19.09 13.71 -25.29
C ARG A 17 19.06 13.98 -23.79
N ASP A 18 18.93 12.94 -22.97
CA ASP A 18 18.90 13.04 -21.50
C ASP A 18 19.72 11.88 -20.90
N PRO A 19 21.04 12.06 -20.69
CA PRO A 19 21.92 10.99 -20.22
C PRO A 19 21.56 10.44 -18.83
N TYR A 20 20.92 11.26 -17.99
CA TYR A 20 20.60 10.95 -16.60
C TYR A 20 19.23 10.29 -16.42
N SER A 21 18.42 10.23 -17.48
CA SER A 21 17.04 9.74 -17.41
C SER A 21 16.88 8.25 -17.10
N ASN A 22 17.94 7.45 -17.01
CA ASN A 22 17.87 6.03 -16.65
C ASN A 22 16.77 5.24 -17.42
N TRP A 23 16.58 5.52 -18.71
CA TRP A 23 15.67 4.74 -19.56
C TRP A 23 16.17 3.30 -19.70
N THR A 24 15.23 2.37 -19.59
CA THR A 24 15.45 0.93 -19.73
C THR A 24 14.42 0.34 -20.68
N LEU A 25 14.85 -0.58 -21.54
CA LEU A 25 13.98 -1.35 -22.41
C LEU A 25 13.65 -2.66 -21.70
N SER A 26 12.38 -2.96 -21.49
CA SER A 26 11.87 -4.18 -20.88
C SER A 26 11.07 -4.97 -21.91
N HIS A 27 11.21 -6.30 -21.88
CA HIS A 27 10.46 -7.20 -22.73
C HIS A 27 9.26 -7.75 -21.95
N TYR A 28 8.10 -7.78 -22.57
CA TYR A 28 6.89 -8.37 -22.00
C TYR A 28 6.24 -9.30 -23.02
N ILE A 29 5.67 -10.41 -22.54
CA ILE A 29 4.85 -11.30 -23.37
C ILE A 29 3.43 -11.15 -22.86
N ASN A 30 2.51 -10.73 -23.72
CA ASN A 30 1.12 -10.58 -23.32
C ASN A 30 0.41 -11.95 -23.24
N SER A 31 -0.82 -11.96 -22.76
CA SER A 31 -1.66 -13.17 -22.67
C SER A 31 -1.89 -13.87 -24.01
N SER A 32 -1.74 -13.17 -25.14
CA SER A 32 -1.82 -13.74 -26.49
C SER A 32 -0.48 -14.27 -27.04
N GLY A 33 0.59 -14.31 -26.23
CA GLY A 33 1.92 -14.77 -26.64
C GLY A 33 2.71 -13.78 -27.51
N SER A 34 2.20 -12.56 -27.72
CA SER A 34 2.87 -11.52 -28.50
C SER A 34 3.96 -10.85 -27.67
N LYS A 35 5.16 -10.73 -28.24
CA LYS A 35 6.29 -10.00 -27.65
C LYS A 35 6.07 -8.49 -27.79
N LEU A 36 6.07 -7.79 -26.67
CA LEU A 36 5.97 -6.35 -26.54
C LEU A 36 7.28 -5.80 -25.98
N LEU A 37 7.69 -4.63 -26.47
CA LEU A 37 8.83 -3.88 -25.97
C LEU A 37 8.33 -2.64 -25.24
N PHE A 38 8.83 -2.42 -24.04
CA PHE A 38 8.39 -1.36 -23.14
C PHE A 38 9.58 -0.49 -22.73
N LEU A 39 9.50 0.81 -22.94
CA LEU A 39 10.50 1.77 -22.46
C LEU A 39 10.06 2.34 -21.11
N LYS A 40 10.86 2.11 -20.06
CA LYS A 40 10.60 2.55 -18.69
C LYS A 40 11.72 3.46 -18.18
N LYS A 41 11.35 4.60 -17.59
CA LYS A 41 12.27 5.49 -16.86
C LYS A 41 12.46 4.96 -15.42
N ARG A 42 13.69 4.63 -14.98
CA ARG A 42 13.95 4.21 -13.58
C ARG A 42 13.92 5.43 -12.63
N GLY A 43 13.41 5.24 -11.42
CA GLY A 43 13.38 6.28 -10.36
C GLY A 43 12.02 6.95 -10.12
N LEU A 44 11.00 6.66 -10.95
CA LEU A 44 9.62 7.06 -10.68
C LEU A 44 8.88 5.89 -10.03
N ALA A 45 8.38 6.10 -8.81
CA ALA A 45 7.56 5.12 -8.10
C ALA A 45 6.32 4.78 -8.94
N VAL A 46 6.03 3.49 -9.11
CA VAL A 46 4.95 2.97 -9.95
C VAL A 46 3.56 3.48 -9.51
N HIS A 47 3.44 3.98 -8.28
CA HIS A 47 2.17 4.26 -7.63
C HIS A 47 1.79 5.74 -7.50
N THR A 48 2.63 6.70 -7.87
CA THR A 48 2.37 8.13 -7.54
C THR A 48 2.43 9.11 -8.71
N THR A 49 2.65 8.66 -9.94
CA THR A 49 2.50 9.49 -11.14
C THR A 49 2.10 8.59 -12.31
N PRO A 50 1.25 9.07 -13.25
CA PRO A 50 0.96 8.30 -14.46
C PRO A 50 2.28 8.02 -15.16
N GLN A 51 2.70 6.75 -15.16
CA GLN A 51 3.91 6.35 -15.86
C GLN A 51 3.75 6.74 -17.32
N LYS A 52 4.67 7.55 -17.84
CA LYS A 52 4.79 7.78 -19.27
C LYS A 52 5.13 6.46 -19.94
N CYS A 53 4.08 5.77 -20.39
CA CYS A 53 4.16 4.51 -21.08
C CYS A 53 4.11 4.81 -22.57
N ILE A 54 5.20 4.55 -23.29
CA ILE A 54 5.19 4.64 -24.75
C ILE A 54 5.02 3.22 -25.28
N TRP A 55 3.82 2.94 -25.80
CA TRP A 55 3.53 1.66 -26.44
C TRP A 55 4.01 1.70 -27.88
N LEU A 56 5.05 0.96 -28.23
CA LEU A 56 5.52 0.85 -29.62
C LEU A 56 4.75 -0.28 -30.31
N ARG A 57 3.79 0.03 -31.19
CA ARG A 57 3.12 -0.97 -32.03
C ARG A 57 3.73 -0.91 -33.43
N ALA A 58 4.31 -2.02 -33.88
CA ALA A 58 4.70 -2.19 -35.28
C ALA A 58 3.45 -2.50 -36.12
N LYS A 59 3.08 -1.59 -37.02
CA LYS A 59 2.30 -1.91 -38.21
C LYS A 59 2.99 -1.23 -39.39
N ASP A 60 3.33 -2.01 -40.41
CA ASP A 60 3.76 -1.55 -41.73
C ASP A 60 4.80 -0.40 -41.71
N LYS A 61 5.97 -0.67 -41.10
CA LYS A 61 7.15 0.22 -41.02
C LYS A 61 7.00 1.48 -40.16
N ALA A 62 5.85 1.72 -39.52
CA ALA A 62 5.67 2.83 -38.58
C ALA A 62 5.63 2.32 -37.13
N VAL A 63 6.35 3.03 -36.26
CA VAL A 63 6.29 2.86 -34.81
C VAL A 63 5.46 4.01 -34.25
N CYS A 64 4.24 3.73 -33.79
CA CYS A 64 3.40 4.74 -33.12
C CYS A 64 3.46 4.52 -31.61
N GLY A 65 3.82 5.57 -30.87
CA GLY A 65 3.71 5.65 -29.41
C GLY A 65 2.43 6.37 -28.98
N SER A 66 1.71 5.85 -27.98
CA SER A 66 0.59 6.55 -27.32
C SER A 66 0.84 6.63 -25.82
N GLU A 67 0.79 7.83 -25.24
CA GLU A 67 0.73 8.02 -23.78
C GLU A 67 -0.72 7.79 -23.28
N VAL A 68 -0.86 7.24 -22.09
CA VAL A 68 -2.15 6.96 -21.41
C VAL A 68 -2.53 8.20 -20.56
N PRO A 69 -3.82 8.57 -20.42
CA PRO A 69 -4.26 9.94 -20.61
C PRO A 69 -4.25 10.75 -19.30
N PHE A 70 -3.22 11.58 -19.08
CA PHE A 70 -3.36 12.77 -18.21
C PHE A 70 -2.42 13.93 -18.59
N VAL A 71 -1.64 13.79 -19.67
CA VAL A 71 -0.80 14.86 -20.25
C VAL A 71 -0.85 14.69 -21.77
N GLU A 72 -0.83 15.80 -22.51
CA GLU A 72 -0.95 15.84 -23.97
C GLU A 72 -0.09 14.76 -24.67
N PRO A 73 -0.68 13.90 -25.51
CA PRO A 73 0.05 12.79 -26.12
C PRO A 73 1.10 13.32 -27.11
N VAL A 74 2.37 13.08 -26.83
CA VAL A 74 3.46 13.28 -27.80
C VAL A 74 3.56 12.02 -28.67
N THR A 75 3.20 12.15 -29.94
CA THR A 75 3.40 11.06 -30.91
C THR A 75 4.84 11.14 -31.42
N VAL A 76 5.62 10.09 -31.15
CA VAL A 76 6.95 9.93 -31.73
C VAL A 76 6.81 9.06 -32.97
N LEU A 77 7.07 9.63 -34.14
CA LEU A 77 7.09 8.89 -35.40
C LEU A 77 8.55 8.54 -35.72
N VAL A 78 8.80 7.24 -35.91
CA VAL A 78 10.07 6.75 -36.46
C VAL A 78 9.79 6.35 -37.90
N THR A 79 10.31 7.15 -38.84
CA THR A 79 10.18 6.88 -40.28
C THR A 79 11.15 5.78 -40.72
N GLY A 80 10.90 5.16 -41.88
CA GLY A 80 11.69 4.04 -42.40
C GLY A 80 13.19 4.35 -42.65
N ASP A 81 13.59 5.61 -42.58
CA ASP A 81 14.97 6.10 -42.64
C ASP A 81 15.63 6.25 -41.24
N MET A 82 14.99 5.74 -40.18
CA MET A 82 15.41 5.84 -38.78
C MET A 82 15.51 7.26 -38.21
N LYS A 83 14.94 8.27 -38.87
CA LYS A 83 14.81 9.61 -38.27
C LYS A 83 13.69 9.65 -37.25
N VAL A 84 14.01 10.09 -36.03
CA VAL A 84 13.05 10.29 -34.95
C VAL A 84 12.52 11.72 -35.02
N ARG A 85 11.23 11.88 -35.33
CA ARG A 85 10.55 13.19 -35.27
C ARG A 85 9.60 13.22 -34.09
N THR A 86 9.77 14.22 -33.23
CA THR A 86 8.83 14.56 -32.16
C THR A 86 7.90 15.65 -32.69
N GLU A 87 6.68 15.30 -33.05
CA GLU A 87 5.68 16.29 -33.43
C GLU A 87 4.96 16.78 -32.17
N ALA A 88 5.30 18.00 -31.73
CA ALA A 88 4.47 18.73 -30.79
C ALA A 88 3.23 19.20 -31.55
N ARG A 89 2.03 18.85 -31.06
CA ARG A 89 0.76 19.16 -31.74
C ARG A 89 0.49 20.67 -31.67
N ARG A 90 1.08 21.47 -32.57
CA ARG A 90 0.59 22.83 -32.83
C ARG A 90 -0.75 22.70 -33.55
N GLY A 91 -1.81 23.15 -32.87
CA GLY A 91 -3.18 23.36 -33.35
C GLY A 91 -3.54 22.72 -34.69
N LEU A 92 -4.15 21.54 -34.65
CA LEU A 92 -4.95 21.03 -35.76
C LEU A 92 -6.29 21.78 -35.76
N SER A 93 -6.29 22.98 -36.35
CA SER A 93 -7.49 23.53 -36.95
C SER A 93 -7.94 22.60 -38.07
N SER A 94 -9.25 22.41 -38.16
CA SER A 94 -9.99 21.70 -39.20
C SER A 94 -9.42 21.89 -40.61
N SER A 95 -8.67 20.91 -41.11
CA SER A 95 -8.63 20.58 -42.54
C SER A 95 -7.92 19.25 -42.72
N TYR A 96 -8.62 18.15 -42.41
CA TYR A 96 -8.20 16.82 -42.85
C TYR A 96 -9.16 16.43 -43.97
N LYS A 97 -8.74 16.67 -45.22
CA LYS A 97 -9.40 16.08 -46.39
C LYS A 97 -9.24 14.56 -46.28
N SER A 98 -10.38 13.93 -46.07
CA SER A 98 -10.56 12.49 -46.04
C SER A 98 -10.33 11.93 -47.43
N ASP A 99 -9.17 11.30 -47.65
CA ASP A 99 -9.04 10.26 -48.66
C ASP A 99 -9.03 8.90 -47.96
N GLY A 100 -10.12 8.15 -48.20
CA GLY A 100 -10.19 6.69 -48.22
C GLY A 100 -9.72 5.92 -46.99
N GLY A 101 -10.62 5.69 -46.02
CA GLY A 101 -10.39 4.67 -44.99
C GLY A 101 -11.56 4.50 -44.01
N ASN A 102 -12.49 3.60 -44.34
CA ASN A 102 -13.71 3.22 -43.62
C ASN A 102 -13.48 2.64 -42.19
N PHE A 103 -12.94 3.42 -41.25
CA PHE A 103 -12.86 3.02 -39.84
C PHE A 103 -13.52 4.02 -38.86
N SER A 104 -13.72 5.28 -39.26
CA SER A 104 -14.40 6.28 -38.41
C SER A 104 -15.92 6.12 -38.33
N GLY A 105 -16.54 5.46 -39.32
CA GLY A 105 -18.00 5.28 -39.37
C GLY A 105 -18.55 4.36 -38.28
N ARG A 106 -17.79 3.34 -37.85
CA ARG A 106 -18.25 2.38 -36.83
C ARG A 106 -18.21 2.94 -35.41
N CYS A 107 -17.19 3.74 -35.06
CA CYS A 107 -17.13 4.38 -33.75
C CYS A 107 -18.15 5.52 -33.63
N ASN A 108 -18.35 6.31 -34.68
CA ASN A 108 -19.36 7.37 -34.67
C ASN A 108 -20.80 6.81 -34.65
N ALA A 109 -21.08 5.69 -35.31
CA ALA A 109 -22.39 5.02 -35.24
C ALA A 109 -22.68 4.41 -33.85
N LEU A 110 -21.64 3.95 -33.14
CA LEU A 110 -21.79 3.39 -31.79
C LEU A 110 -21.95 4.49 -30.74
N LEU A 111 -21.25 5.62 -30.91
CA LEU A 111 -21.42 6.82 -30.09
C LEU A 111 -22.77 7.50 -30.33
N GLU A 112 -23.28 7.51 -31.57
CA GLU A 112 -24.65 7.95 -31.86
C GLU A 112 -25.71 7.00 -31.31
N LYS A 113 -25.49 5.67 -31.34
CA LYS A 113 -26.40 4.72 -30.69
C LYS A 113 -26.39 4.85 -29.16
N MET A 114 -25.27 5.22 -28.55
CA MET A 114 -25.22 5.52 -27.12
C MET A 114 -25.87 6.87 -26.77
N LYS A 115 -25.77 7.88 -27.64
CA LYS A 115 -26.50 9.15 -27.49
C LYS A 115 -28.02 9.04 -27.69
N ARG A 116 -28.46 8.09 -28.52
CA ARG A 116 -29.89 7.76 -28.74
C ARG A 116 -30.48 6.74 -27.77
N ASN A 117 -29.66 6.12 -26.92
CA ASN A 117 -30.19 5.38 -25.78
C ASN A 117 -30.54 6.41 -24.70
N ASP A 118 -31.77 6.92 -24.80
CA ASP A 118 -32.46 7.82 -23.89
C ASP A 118 -32.57 7.24 -22.46
N TRP A 119 -31.44 7.11 -21.77
CA TRP A 119 -31.43 6.94 -20.31
C TRP A 119 -31.77 8.26 -19.60
N THR A 120 -31.88 9.37 -20.34
CA THR A 120 -32.30 10.68 -19.85
C THR A 120 -33.81 10.92 -19.94
N ASP A 121 -34.56 10.10 -20.69
CA ASP A 121 -36.04 10.14 -20.71
C ASP A 121 -36.66 9.18 -19.70
N ILE A 122 -36.02 8.98 -18.55
CA ILE A 122 -36.79 8.66 -17.34
C ILE A 122 -37.56 9.94 -17.03
N ASN A 123 -38.74 10.05 -17.61
CA ASN A 123 -39.61 11.21 -17.58
C ASN A 123 -40.00 11.48 -16.11
N PHE A 124 -39.17 12.28 -15.42
CA PHE A 124 -39.33 12.57 -13.99
C PHE A 124 -40.67 13.28 -13.71
N ASP A 125 -41.27 13.88 -14.72
CA ASP A 125 -42.60 14.50 -14.66
C ASP A 125 -43.70 13.48 -14.33
N TYR A 126 -43.58 12.23 -14.78
CA TYR A 126 -44.54 11.17 -14.43
C TYR A 126 -44.37 10.68 -12.99
N PHE A 127 -43.19 10.88 -12.41
CA PHE A 127 -42.87 10.51 -11.03
C PHE A 127 -43.21 11.64 -10.04
N MET A 128 -43.24 12.89 -10.51
CA MET A 128 -43.57 14.08 -9.72
C MET A 128 -45.04 14.50 -9.81
N ASP A 129 -45.87 13.79 -10.58
CA ASP A 129 -47.31 14.05 -10.62
C ASP A 129 -47.98 13.65 -9.28
N THR A 130 -48.15 14.65 -8.42
CA THR A 130 -48.76 14.56 -7.09
C THR A 130 -50.23 14.18 -7.13
N SER A 131 -50.86 14.19 -8.31
CA SER A 131 -52.25 13.78 -8.50
C SER A 131 -52.44 12.27 -8.63
N SER A 132 -51.36 11.49 -8.79
CA SER A 132 -51.44 10.04 -8.94
C SER A 132 -51.77 9.35 -7.60
N PRO A 133 -52.68 8.34 -7.59
CA PRO A 133 -53.07 7.62 -6.36
C PRO A 133 -51.93 6.79 -5.75
N HIS A 134 -50.83 6.59 -6.48
CA HIS A 134 -49.67 5.82 -6.03
C HIS A 134 -48.58 6.67 -5.36
N PHE A 135 -48.61 8.00 -5.54
CA PHE A 135 -47.66 8.95 -4.94
C PHE A 135 -47.42 8.74 -3.43
N PRO A 136 -48.44 8.56 -2.55
CA PRO A 136 -48.20 8.37 -1.12
C PRO A 136 -47.43 7.07 -0.82
N PHE A 137 -47.65 6.00 -1.58
CA PHE A 137 -46.94 4.73 -1.38
C PHE A 137 -45.48 4.84 -1.77
N VAL A 138 -45.19 5.53 -2.88
CA VAL A 138 -43.82 5.80 -3.32
C VAL A 138 -43.10 6.68 -2.30
N ALA A 139 -43.75 7.74 -1.80
CA ALA A 139 -43.18 8.61 -0.78
C ALA A 139 -42.88 7.86 0.54
N VAL A 140 -43.81 7.02 1.01
CA VAL A 140 -43.59 6.18 2.20
C VAL A 140 -42.45 5.19 1.97
N PHE A 141 -42.39 4.53 0.82
CA PHE A 141 -41.33 3.59 0.50
C PHE A 141 -39.95 4.24 0.47
N VAL A 142 -39.83 5.42 -0.17
CA VAL A 142 -38.60 6.21 -0.19
C VAL A 142 -38.21 6.63 1.23
N ALA A 143 -39.16 7.09 2.05
CA ALA A 143 -38.92 7.45 3.44
C ALA A 143 -38.40 6.26 4.28
N VAL A 144 -38.98 5.07 4.12
CA VAL A 144 -38.52 3.84 4.78
C VAL A 144 -37.11 3.47 4.34
N CYS A 145 -36.83 3.50 3.03
CA CYS A 145 -35.49 3.23 2.51
C CYS A 145 -34.44 4.21 3.06
N LEU A 146 -34.78 5.50 3.14
CA LEU A 146 -33.92 6.53 3.71
C LEU A 146 -33.63 6.26 5.19
N LEU A 147 -34.64 5.91 6.00
CA LEU A 147 -34.46 5.60 7.41
C LEU A 147 -33.60 4.35 7.64
N VAL A 148 -33.78 3.31 6.82
CA VAL A 148 -32.93 2.12 6.85
C VAL A 148 -31.49 2.47 6.49
N PHE A 149 -31.29 3.28 5.44
CA PHE A 149 -29.97 3.74 5.02
C PHE A 149 -29.28 4.58 6.12
N ILE A 150 -30.00 5.49 6.77
CA ILE A 150 -29.49 6.29 7.90
C ILE A 150 -29.12 5.38 9.07
N LYS A 151 -29.90 4.34 9.39
CA LYS A 151 -29.55 3.34 10.42
C LYS A 151 -28.31 2.53 10.07
N ILE A 152 -28.12 2.19 8.79
CA ILE A 152 -26.91 1.50 8.33
C ILE A 152 -25.70 2.43 8.44
N LEU A 153 -25.83 3.68 8.00
CA LEU A 153 -24.79 4.70 8.14
C LEU A 153 -24.47 5.00 9.61
N SER A 154 -25.45 5.00 10.51
CA SER A 154 -25.22 5.21 11.93
C SER A 154 -24.43 4.05 12.56
N ARG A 155 -24.61 2.82 12.07
CA ARG A 155 -23.77 1.67 12.46
C ARG A 155 -22.37 1.76 11.85
N LEU A 156 -22.25 2.22 10.60
CA LEU A 156 -20.96 2.47 9.93
C LEU A 156 -20.17 3.62 10.59
N ARG A 157 -20.84 4.59 11.21
CA ARG A 157 -20.20 5.69 11.96
C ARG A 157 -19.27 5.16 13.06
N SER A 158 -19.63 4.06 13.73
CA SER A 158 -18.76 3.42 14.72
C SER A 158 -17.49 2.84 14.09
N PHE A 159 -17.56 2.32 12.87
CA PHE A 159 -16.39 1.85 12.12
C PHE A 159 -15.52 3.02 11.65
N LEU A 160 -16.12 4.18 11.36
CA LEU A 160 -15.38 5.39 10.99
C LEU A 160 -14.44 5.85 12.12
N TRP A 161 -14.81 5.60 13.38
CA TRP A 161 -13.95 5.84 14.56
C TRP A 161 -12.83 4.81 14.73
N LEU A 162 -12.97 3.60 14.18
CA LEU A 162 -11.91 2.59 14.27
C LEU A 162 -10.66 3.00 13.49
N VAL A 163 -10.81 3.76 12.40
CA VAL A 163 -9.66 4.24 11.60
C VAL A 163 -8.75 5.18 12.40
N PRO A 164 -9.22 6.31 12.97
CA PRO A 164 -8.36 7.17 13.77
C PRO A 164 -7.87 6.47 15.05
N VAL A 165 -8.68 5.60 15.67
CA VAL A 165 -8.24 4.80 16.82
C VAL A 165 -7.11 3.84 16.44
N TYR A 166 -7.19 3.18 15.29
CA TYR A 166 -6.12 2.32 14.77
C TYR A 166 -4.83 3.12 14.54
N PHE A 167 -4.91 4.29 13.90
CA PHE A 167 -3.74 5.15 13.69
C PHE A 167 -3.15 5.67 15.01
N LEU A 168 -3.99 6.02 15.98
CA LEU A 168 -3.56 6.43 17.31
C LEU A 168 -2.86 5.28 18.05
N LEU A 169 -3.43 4.08 18.02
CA LEU A 169 -2.83 2.91 18.63
C LEU A 169 -1.48 2.58 17.97
N LYS A 170 -1.43 2.61 16.63
CA LYS A 170 -0.21 2.40 15.83
C LYS A 170 0.88 3.43 16.13
N SER A 171 0.53 4.70 16.31
CA SER A 171 1.51 5.76 16.63
C SER A 171 2.05 5.67 18.06
N THR A 172 1.38 4.92 18.93
CA THR A 172 1.81 4.68 20.31
C THR A 172 2.57 3.36 20.49
N VAL A 173 2.96 2.66 19.42
CA VAL A 173 3.75 1.43 19.58
C VAL A 173 5.22 1.78 19.79
N PRO A 174 5.87 1.29 20.87
CA PRO A 174 7.27 1.58 21.12
C PRO A 174 8.16 1.02 20.00
N THR A 175 9.17 1.77 19.59
CA THR A 175 10.15 1.36 18.57
C THR A 175 11.00 0.19 19.06
N MET A 176 11.53 -0.65 18.15
CA MET A 176 12.40 -1.78 18.52
C MET A 176 13.66 -1.31 19.26
N GLU A 177 14.21 -0.16 18.86
CA GLU A 177 15.39 0.47 19.48
C GLU A 177 15.12 0.96 20.92
N SER A 178 13.86 1.22 21.28
CA SER A 178 13.51 1.63 22.64
C SER A 178 13.59 0.48 23.66
N PHE A 179 13.68 -0.77 23.18
CA PHE A 179 13.77 -1.94 24.03
C PHE A 179 15.23 -2.23 24.43
N ASP A 180 15.57 -1.87 25.66
CA ASP A 180 16.85 -2.22 26.28
C ASP A 180 16.68 -3.49 27.13
N ALA A 181 16.98 -4.65 26.52
CA ALA A 181 16.86 -5.96 27.17
C ALA A 181 17.63 -6.03 28.50
N LYS A 182 18.82 -5.41 28.58
CA LYS A 182 19.64 -5.41 29.80
C LYS A 182 18.95 -4.63 30.92
N LYS A 183 18.38 -3.46 30.60
CA LYS A 183 17.65 -2.64 31.57
C LYS A 183 16.37 -3.33 32.04
N GLU A 184 15.61 -3.93 31.12
CA GLU A 184 14.37 -4.64 31.48
C GLU A 184 14.65 -5.92 32.27
N LEU A 185 15.69 -6.68 31.92
CA LEU A 185 16.13 -7.84 32.69
C LEU A 185 16.52 -7.46 34.12
N LYS A 186 17.28 -6.36 34.29
CA LYS A 186 17.60 -5.82 35.63
C LYS A 186 16.34 -5.45 36.41
N ARG A 187 15.28 -4.94 35.77
CA ARG A 187 14.00 -4.64 36.45
C ARG A 187 13.27 -5.90 36.92
N ILE A 188 13.25 -6.95 36.09
CA ILE A 188 12.65 -8.24 36.48
C ILE A 188 13.41 -8.86 37.65
N LEU A 189 14.74 -8.89 37.59
CA LEU A 189 15.59 -9.44 38.65
C LEU A 189 15.46 -8.67 39.99
N ARG A 190 15.15 -7.37 39.94
CA ARG A 190 14.82 -6.57 41.14
C ARG A 190 13.47 -6.92 41.75
N LYS A 191 12.66 -7.74 41.08
CA LYS A 191 11.29 -8.12 41.49
C LYS A 191 10.39 -6.91 41.77
N GLU A 192 10.66 -5.79 41.10
CA GLU A 192 10.02 -4.50 41.37
C GLU A 192 8.55 -4.47 40.94
N ASN A 193 8.20 -5.30 39.95
CA ASN A 193 6.84 -5.42 39.41
C ASN A 193 5.91 -6.33 40.23
N LEU A 194 6.41 -6.98 41.29
CA LEU A 194 5.54 -7.80 42.16
C LEU A 194 4.64 -6.91 43.03
N PRO A 195 3.40 -7.31 43.33
CA PRO A 195 2.54 -6.59 44.26
C PRO A 195 3.18 -6.53 45.65
N ASP A 196 2.87 -5.48 46.43
CA ASP A 196 3.47 -5.26 47.75
C ASP A 196 3.21 -6.39 48.76
N SER A 197 2.18 -7.21 48.51
CA SER A 197 1.82 -8.38 49.30
C SER A 197 2.62 -9.64 48.98
N HIS A 198 3.40 -9.68 47.90
CA HIS A 198 4.10 -10.90 47.49
C HIS A 198 5.22 -11.26 48.49
N PRO A 199 5.32 -12.52 48.95
CA PRO A 199 6.31 -12.92 49.96
C PRO A 199 7.76 -12.71 49.49
N GLU A 200 8.00 -12.82 48.19
CA GLU A 200 9.34 -12.63 47.61
C GLU A 200 9.71 -11.17 47.33
N LYS A 201 8.81 -10.19 47.56
CA LYS A 201 9.14 -8.79 47.34
C LYS A 201 10.04 -8.31 48.49
N PRO A 202 11.23 -7.75 48.20
CA PRO A 202 12.14 -7.30 49.25
C PRO A 202 11.48 -6.17 50.07
N LYS A 203 11.25 -6.43 51.36
CA LYS A 203 10.76 -5.43 52.32
C LYS A 203 11.94 -4.69 52.95
N GLY A 204 11.74 -3.40 53.22
CA GLY A 204 12.75 -2.54 53.83
C GLY A 204 13.87 -2.07 52.90
N TRP A 205 14.67 -1.11 53.37
CA TRP A 205 15.73 -0.49 52.57
C TRP A 205 16.92 -1.43 52.30
N LEU A 206 17.34 -2.23 53.29
CA LEU A 206 18.43 -3.20 53.13
C LEU A 206 18.09 -4.30 52.11
N GLY A 207 16.87 -4.84 52.15
CA GLY A 207 16.39 -5.80 51.15
C GLY A 207 16.37 -5.22 49.73
N LYS A 208 15.97 -3.94 49.60
CA LYS A 208 16.02 -3.21 48.32
C LYS A 208 17.45 -2.99 47.82
N MET A 209 18.43 -2.77 48.70
CA MET A 209 19.84 -2.66 48.29
C MET A 209 20.44 -4.02 47.89
N ALA A 210 20.22 -5.07 48.69
CA ALA A 210 20.70 -6.41 48.41
C ALA A 210 20.16 -6.94 47.07
N SER A 211 18.84 -6.79 46.83
CA SER A 211 18.22 -7.16 45.56
C SER A 211 18.77 -6.37 44.37
N LYS A 212 19.07 -5.08 44.52
CA LYS A 212 19.73 -4.27 43.47
C LYS A 212 21.13 -4.78 43.12
N ALA A 213 21.92 -5.15 44.13
CA ALA A 213 23.27 -5.68 43.94
C ALA A 213 23.23 -7.04 43.23
N ILE A 214 22.42 -7.98 43.74
CA ILE A 214 22.24 -9.31 43.15
C ILE A 214 21.73 -9.19 41.71
N ALA A 215 20.73 -8.33 41.46
CA ALA A 215 20.20 -8.10 40.12
C ALA A 215 21.24 -7.49 39.16
N SER A 216 22.19 -6.68 39.64
CA SER A 216 23.24 -6.14 38.79
C SER A 216 24.23 -7.22 38.37
N VAL A 217 24.68 -8.05 39.32
CA VAL A 217 25.62 -9.15 39.07
C VAL A 217 24.98 -10.21 38.18
N ALA A 218 23.76 -10.65 38.50
CA ALA A 218 23.02 -11.63 37.71
C ALA A 218 22.71 -11.09 36.30
N GLY A 219 22.33 -9.81 36.18
CA GLY A 219 22.08 -9.17 34.89
C GLY A 219 23.34 -9.10 34.02
N GLU A 220 24.52 -8.86 34.60
CA GLU A 220 25.79 -8.86 33.88
C GLU A 220 26.22 -10.26 33.48
N ALA A 221 26.08 -11.26 34.36
CA ALA A 221 26.35 -12.65 34.04
C ALA A 221 25.46 -13.15 32.89
N MET A 222 24.16 -12.84 32.93
CA MET A 222 23.22 -13.18 31.85
C MET A 222 23.52 -12.44 30.55
N THR A 223 23.91 -11.17 30.61
CA THR A 223 24.32 -10.40 29.42
C THR A 223 25.61 -10.98 28.81
N ALA A 224 26.57 -11.36 29.65
CA ALA A 224 27.86 -11.91 29.22
C ALA A 224 27.70 -13.30 28.59
N ALA A 225 26.75 -14.10 29.07
CA ALA A 225 26.43 -15.40 28.49
C ALA A 225 25.79 -15.33 27.10
N GLY A 226 25.27 -14.17 26.72
CA GLY A 226 24.50 -13.97 25.49
C GLY A 226 23.00 -14.13 25.72
N TYR A 227 22.24 -13.38 24.91
CA TYR A 227 20.81 -13.54 24.78
C TYR A 227 20.40 -13.25 23.34
N THR A 228 19.34 -13.90 22.89
CA THR A 228 18.74 -13.64 21.57
C THR A 228 17.43 -12.90 21.76
N ILE A 229 17.27 -11.75 21.09
CA ILE A 229 16.00 -11.01 21.07
C ILE A 229 15.27 -11.31 19.77
N LYS A 230 13.99 -11.70 19.88
CA LYS A 230 13.06 -11.80 18.76
C LYS A 230 11.96 -10.77 18.96
N PHE A 231 11.58 -10.10 17.87
CA PHE A 231 10.48 -9.14 17.87
C PHE A 231 9.39 -9.60 16.92
N ASP A 232 8.16 -9.66 17.41
CA ASP A 232 6.98 -9.97 16.63
C ASP A 232 6.02 -8.77 16.63
N ASP A 233 5.57 -8.38 15.44
CA ASP A 233 4.66 -7.25 15.27
C ASP A 233 3.24 -7.73 14.93
N PHE A 234 2.28 -7.39 15.80
CA PHE A 234 0.86 -7.64 15.58
C PHE A 234 0.19 -6.39 15.01
N ALA A 235 0.01 -6.38 13.68
CA ALA A 235 -0.63 -5.32 12.90
C ALA A 235 -0.05 -3.90 13.13
N GLY A 236 1.15 -3.81 13.69
CA GLY A 236 1.79 -2.57 14.10
C GLY A 236 1.12 -1.84 15.26
N ILE A 237 0.22 -2.50 16.02
CA ILE A 237 -0.47 -1.95 17.21
C ILE A 237 0.12 -2.51 18.51
N VAL A 238 0.63 -3.72 18.43
CA VAL A 238 1.25 -4.40 19.56
C VAL A 238 2.55 -4.98 19.05
N ARG A 239 3.62 -4.81 19.83
CA ARG A 239 4.90 -5.46 19.56
C ARG A 239 5.20 -6.42 20.70
N ILE A 240 5.61 -7.63 20.39
CA ILE A 240 6.06 -8.61 21.38
C ILE A 240 7.58 -8.70 21.26
N ALA A 241 8.26 -8.63 22.39
CA ALA A 241 9.69 -8.89 22.46
C ALA A 241 9.90 -10.18 23.26
N GLU A 242 10.54 -11.16 22.65
CA GLU A 242 10.94 -12.39 23.31
C GLU A 242 12.47 -12.36 23.50
N VAL A 243 12.93 -12.48 24.74
CA VAL A 243 14.36 -12.59 25.05
C VAL A 243 14.63 -14.00 25.53
N GLU A 244 15.39 -14.74 24.73
CA GLU A 244 15.82 -16.10 25.02
C GLU A 244 17.20 -16.04 25.71
N LEU A 245 17.27 -16.56 26.94
CA LEU A 245 18.48 -16.57 27.75
C LEU A 245 19.25 -17.87 27.49
N ASP A 246 20.53 -17.77 27.11
CA ASP A 246 21.32 -18.95 26.73
C ASP A 246 21.66 -19.86 27.93
N VAL A 247 21.77 -19.28 29.14
CA VAL A 247 22.16 -20.01 30.37
C VAL A 247 21.10 -21.01 30.82
N ASP A 248 19.84 -20.58 30.84
CA ASP A 248 18.71 -21.32 31.42
C ASP A 248 17.72 -21.79 30.33
N LYS A 249 17.94 -21.39 29.08
CA LYS A 249 17.03 -21.61 27.95
C LYS A 249 15.60 -21.13 28.21
N SER A 250 15.41 -20.28 29.22
CA SER A 250 14.12 -19.66 29.52
C SER A 250 13.89 -18.49 28.58
N THR A 251 12.63 -18.25 28.25
CA THR A 251 12.22 -17.15 27.37
C THR A 251 11.38 -16.17 28.16
N LEU A 252 11.84 -14.94 28.20
CA LEU A 252 11.15 -13.83 28.81
C LEU A 252 10.35 -13.11 27.72
N VAL A 253 9.08 -12.81 27.99
CA VAL A 253 8.18 -12.20 27.02
C VAL A 253 7.71 -10.84 27.53
N TRP A 254 7.84 -9.82 26.69
CA TRP A 254 7.34 -8.47 26.91
C TRP A 254 6.34 -8.08 25.82
N VAL A 255 5.41 -7.21 26.20
CA VAL A 255 4.49 -6.54 25.29
C VAL A 255 4.75 -5.04 25.28
N GLY A 256 4.97 -4.51 24.08
CA GLY A 256 5.14 -3.10 23.78
C GLY A 256 3.82 -2.49 23.33
N VAL A 257 3.25 -1.62 24.19
CA VAL A 257 2.03 -0.86 23.93
C VAL A 257 2.13 0.51 24.61
N VAL A 258 1.52 1.54 24.01
CA VAL A 258 1.45 2.88 24.60
C VAL A 258 2.83 3.44 25.00
N ASN A 259 3.80 3.32 24.09
CA ASN A 259 5.20 3.77 24.21
C ASN A 259 5.93 3.18 25.43
N LYS A 260 5.47 2.04 25.93
CA LYS A 260 6.02 1.36 27.10
C LYS A 260 6.11 -0.14 26.86
N TRP A 261 7.08 -0.76 27.52
CA TRP A 261 7.27 -2.20 27.54
C TRP A 261 6.80 -2.76 28.88
N TYR A 262 5.97 -3.79 28.81
CA TYR A 262 5.40 -4.47 29.96
C TYR A 262 5.85 -5.92 29.94
N PHE A 263 6.44 -6.39 31.03
CA PHE A 263 6.77 -7.80 31.17
C PHE A 263 5.49 -8.62 31.33
N LEU A 264 5.33 -9.65 30.50
CA LEU A 264 4.17 -10.54 30.55
C LEU A 264 4.45 -11.78 31.39
N LYS A 265 5.46 -12.56 31.01
CA LYS A 265 5.75 -13.85 31.64
C LYS A 265 7.15 -14.37 31.30
N GLN A 266 7.60 -15.30 32.12
CA GLN A 266 8.74 -16.17 31.87
C GLN A 266 8.22 -17.56 31.46
N VAL A 267 8.66 -18.06 30.32
CA VAL A 267 8.36 -19.41 29.85
C VAL A 267 9.60 -20.28 30.10
N PRO A 268 9.54 -21.27 30.99
CA PRO A 268 10.65 -22.18 31.22
C PRO A 268 10.89 -23.06 29.98
N ALA A 269 12.14 -23.48 29.79
CA ALA A 269 12.57 -24.26 28.62
C ALA A 269 11.76 -25.56 28.44
N GLU A 270 11.32 -26.17 29.54
CA GLU A 270 10.56 -27.42 29.55
C GLU A 270 9.18 -27.30 28.89
N GLU A 271 8.55 -26.12 28.99
CA GLU A 271 7.20 -25.92 28.46
C GLU A 271 7.19 -25.78 26.94
N LYS A 272 8.26 -25.22 26.34
CA LYS A 272 8.39 -25.11 24.88
C LYS A 272 8.38 -26.47 24.18
N LYS A 273 8.99 -27.49 24.78
CA LYS A 273 9.10 -28.84 24.20
C LYS A 273 7.76 -29.57 24.08
N LYS A 274 6.71 -29.16 24.80
CA LYS A 274 5.39 -29.79 24.74
C LYS A 274 4.48 -29.23 23.65
N LYS A 275 4.83 -28.09 23.04
CA LYS A 275 3.99 -27.40 22.04
C LYS A 275 4.49 -27.54 20.60
N GLN A 276 5.65 -28.16 20.41
CA GLN A 276 6.16 -28.61 19.10
C GLN A 276 5.81 -30.08 18.91
#